data_AF-A0A3C0CXC1-F1
#
_entry.id   AF-A0A3C0CXC1-F1
#
_cell.length_a   1.000
_cell.length_b   1.000
_cell.length_c   1.000
_cell.angle_alpha   90.00
_cell.angle_beta   90.00
_cell.angle_gamma   90.00
#
_symmetry.space_group_name_H-M   'P 1'
#
loop_
_entity.id
_entity.type
_entity.pdbx_description
1 polymer ?
#
loop_
_entity_poly.entity_id
_entity_poly.type
_entity_poly.pdbx_seq_one_letter_code
_entity_poly.pdbx_strand_id
1 'polypeptide(L)'
;MDGKTGVLLAPTGVKRMQDKSREVFAQRFAGDGYLSATHSVYAERGCIFWQATVANSGKDERWLEVTLNLPFRLSGEWQFWNGFDTKPAPKEASRSDLKGMFPLSAVYGNKTGLAVGIDAYQIRSYLRGGVRGNTLSYTTRI
;
A
#
# COMPACT_ATOMS: atom_id res chain seq x y z
N MET A 1 -24.53 -7.11 -6.98
CA MET A 1 -23.92 -5.77 -6.97
C MET A 1 -24.13 -5.22 -5.57
N ASP A 2 -23.17 -5.42 -4.68
CA ASP A 2 -23.30 -4.93 -3.31
C ASP A 2 -23.00 -3.42 -3.31
N GLY A 3 -24.00 -2.63 -2.88
CA GLY A 3 -24.02 -1.17 -2.90
C GLY A 3 -23.03 -0.50 -1.95
N LYS A 4 -21.75 -0.85 -2.03
CA LYS A 4 -20.66 -0.17 -1.30
C LYS A 4 -20.07 0.90 -2.20
N THR A 5 -20.44 2.15 -1.97
CA THR A 5 -19.80 3.30 -2.62
C THR A 5 -18.42 3.52 -2.01
N GLY A 6 -17.36 3.23 -2.77
CA GLY A 6 -16.00 3.57 -2.36
C GLY A 6 -15.80 5.08 -2.39
N VAL A 7 -15.45 5.67 -1.25
CA VAL A 7 -15.10 7.09 -1.16
C VAL A 7 -13.58 7.21 -1.03
N LEU A 8 -12.94 7.89 -1.98
CA LEU A 8 -11.53 8.24 -1.85
C LEU A 8 -11.41 9.40 -0.86
N LEU A 9 -10.74 9.14 0.26
CA LEU A 9 -10.52 10.14 1.29
C LEU A 9 -9.19 10.85 1.06
N ALA A 10 -9.26 12.12 0.64
CA ALA A 10 -8.08 12.98 0.56
C ALA A 10 -7.75 13.55 1.95
N PRO A 11 -6.47 13.64 2.34
CA PRO A 11 -6.10 14.30 3.58
C PRO A 11 -6.42 15.80 3.51
N THR A 12 -7.03 16.37 4.56
CA THR A 12 -7.23 17.83 4.70
C THR A 12 -5.93 18.57 5.03
N GLY A 13 -4.92 17.83 5.48
CA GLY A 13 -3.59 18.32 5.78
C GLY A 13 -2.68 17.17 6.21
N VAL A 14 -1.38 17.38 6.03
CA VAL A 14 -0.34 16.45 6.47
C VAL A 14 0.59 17.18 7.41
N LYS A 15 0.64 16.76 8.68
CA LYS A 15 1.65 17.24 9.62
C LYS A 15 2.81 16.27 9.61
N ARG A 16 3.98 16.72 9.15
CA ARG A 16 5.24 15.99 9.24
C ARG A 16 5.89 16.27 10.59
N MET A 17 6.40 15.22 11.22
CA MET A 17 7.11 15.24 12.50
C MET A 17 8.26 14.24 12.40
N GLN A 18 9.26 14.38 13.27
CA GLN A 18 10.34 13.42 13.41
C GLN A 18 10.29 12.81 14.81
N ASP A 19 10.32 11.48 14.89
CA ASP A 19 10.42 10.74 16.15
C ASP A 19 11.61 9.78 16.05
N LYS A 20 12.71 10.15 16.70
CA LYS A 20 14.00 9.44 16.61
C LYS A 20 14.42 9.28 15.14
N SER A 21 14.56 8.05 14.65
CA SER A 21 14.90 7.70 13.26
C SER A 21 13.68 7.56 12.34
N ARG A 22 12.47 7.92 12.81
CA ARG A 22 11.21 7.76 12.07
C ARG A 22 10.72 9.10 11.55
N GLU A 23 10.33 9.10 10.29
CA GLU A 23 9.54 10.18 9.70
C GLU A 23 8.07 9.88 9.97
N VAL A 24 7.38 10.75 10.70
CA VAL A 24 5.99 10.56 11.11
C VAL A 24 5.11 11.58 10.39
N PHE A 25 4.01 11.10 9.83
CA PHE A 25 3.03 11.88 9.10
C PHE A 25 1.66 11.67 9.73
N ALA A 26 1.11 12.72 10.34
CA ALA A 26 -0.25 12.72 10.85
C ALA A 26 -1.19 13.36 9.83
N GLN A 27 -2.29 12.67 9.50
CA GLN A 27 -3.26 13.08 8.50
C GLN A 27 -4.68 12.97 9.07
N ARG A 28 -5.49 13.99 8.79
CA ARG A 28 -6.96 13.92 8.93
C ARG A 28 -7.56 13.88 7.54
N PHE A 29 -8.65 13.15 7.37
CA PHE A 29 -9.28 13.01 6.06
C PHE A 29 -10.48 13.94 5.91
N ALA A 30 -10.62 14.52 4.72
CA ALA A 30 -11.75 15.39 4.38
C ALA A 30 -13.03 14.57 4.25
N GLY A 31 -14.16 15.12 4.70
CA GLY A 31 -15.49 14.57 4.41
C GLY A 31 -16.15 13.77 5.53
N ASP A 32 -15.49 13.52 6.66
CA ASP A 32 -16.07 12.68 7.72
C ASP A 32 -15.81 13.16 9.15
N GLY A 33 -14.63 13.73 9.44
CA GLY A 33 -14.29 14.21 10.79
C GLY A 33 -14.02 13.11 11.83
N TYR A 34 -14.45 11.87 11.58
CA TYR A 34 -14.29 10.72 12.49
C TYR A 34 -13.16 9.76 12.10
N LEU A 35 -12.69 9.81 10.85
CA LEU A 35 -11.52 9.06 10.40
C LEU A 35 -10.23 9.88 10.51
N SER A 36 -9.23 9.28 11.14
CA SER A 36 -7.87 9.83 11.19
C SER A 36 -6.84 8.74 10.90
N ALA A 37 -5.72 9.11 10.29
CA ALA A 37 -4.59 8.20 10.16
C ALA A 37 -3.29 8.88 10.60
N THR A 38 -2.45 8.11 11.28
CA THR A 38 -1.04 8.42 11.45
C THR A 38 -0.25 7.35 10.74
N HIS A 39 0.72 7.75 9.94
CA HIS A 39 1.66 6.78 9.38
C HIS A 39 3.10 7.22 9.60
N SER A 40 4.00 6.26 9.70
CA SER A 40 5.42 6.50 9.87
C SER A 40 6.22 5.69 8.87
N VAL A 41 7.32 6.27 8.40
CA VAL A 41 8.30 5.63 7.54
C VAL A 41 9.62 5.54 8.29
N TYR A 42 10.24 4.37 8.30
CA TYR A 42 11.54 4.17 8.94
C TYR A 42 12.32 3.06 8.24
N ALA A 43 13.65 3.14 8.31
CA ALA A 43 14.54 2.11 7.80
C ALA A 43 15.00 1.19 8.93
N GLU A 44 14.87 -0.12 8.73
CA GLU A 44 15.33 -1.13 9.66
C GLU A 44 15.70 -2.41 8.90
N ARG A 45 16.78 -3.11 9.31
CA ARG A 45 17.19 -4.42 8.74
C ARG A 45 17.31 -4.44 7.20
N GLY A 46 17.74 -3.34 6.59
CA GLY A 46 17.87 -3.23 5.13
C GLY A 46 16.55 -3.06 4.37
N CYS A 47 15.44 -2.80 5.08
CA CYS A 47 14.13 -2.54 4.51
C CYS A 47 13.60 -1.16 4.93
N ILE A 48 12.68 -0.63 4.13
CA ILE A 48 11.87 0.53 4.51
C ILE A 48 10.52 0.01 4.98
N PHE A 49 10.17 0.34 6.22
CA PHE A 49 8.87 0.02 6.80
C PHE A 49 7.95 1.23 6.67
N TRP A 50 6.73 0.96 6.24
CA TRP A 50 5.62 1.89 6.30
C TRP A 50 4.58 1.33 7.25
N GLN A 51 4.35 2.03 8.35
CA GLN A 51 3.38 1.65 9.37
C GLN A 51 2.24 2.66 9.35
N ALA A 52 1.03 2.23 9.03
CA ALA A 52 -0.17 3.04 9.08
C ALA A 52 -1.07 2.60 10.24
N THR A 53 -1.54 3.58 11.01
CA THR A 53 -2.57 3.40 12.04
C THR A 53 -3.76 4.24 11.64
N VAL A 54 -4.93 3.62 11.53
CA VAL A 54 -6.18 4.31 11.19
C VAL A 54 -7.12 4.17 12.39
N ALA A 55 -7.75 5.27 12.78
CA ALA A 55 -8.72 5.31 13.85
C ALA A 55 -10.06 5.79 13.28
N ASN A 56 -11.12 5.01 13.55
CA ASN A 56 -12.51 5.37 13.33
C ASN A 56 -13.14 5.71 14.68
N SER A 57 -13.34 7.00 14.95
CA SER A 57 -14.04 7.47 16.16
C SER A 57 -15.54 7.68 15.94
N GLY A 58 -16.06 7.27 14.79
CA GLY A 58 -17.46 7.33 14.44
C GLY A 58 -18.26 6.21 15.12
N LYS A 59 -19.58 6.31 15.04
CA LYS A 59 -20.49 5.30 15.61
C LYS A 59 -20.66 4.07 14.71
N ASP A 60 -20.40 4.24 13.41
CA ASP A 60 -20.60 3.20 12.40
C ASP A 60 -19.30 2.46 12.10
N GLU A 61 -19.39 1.14 11.92
CA GLU A 61 -18.29 0.33 11.41
C GLU A 61 -17.98 0.70 9.94
N ARG A 62 -16.70 0.65 9.58
CA ARG A 62 -16.23 1.01 8.24
C ARG A 62 -15.24 0.00 7.72
N TRP A 63 -15.43 -0.39 6.46
CA TRP A 63 -14.46 -1.16 5.69
C TRP A 63 -13.45 -0.19 5.07
N LEU A 64 -12.17 -0.32 5.40
CA LEU A 64 -11.14 0.60 4.94
C LEU A 64 -10.17 -0.10 3.99
N GLU A 65 -10.00 0.44 2.78
CA GLU A 65 -8.92 0.04 1.88
C GLU A 65 -7.69 0.92 2.10
N VAL A 66 -6.66 0.35 2.70
CA VAL A 66 -5.38 1.03 2.89
C VAL A 66 -4.48 0.66 1.72
N THR A 67 -4.10 1.65 0.91
CA THR A 67 -3.26 1.45 -0.28
C THR A 67 -1.96 2.25 -0.18
N LEU A 68 -0.84 1.55 -0.31
CA LEU A 68 0.46 2.15 -0.55
C LEU A 68 0.72 2.21 -2.05
N ASN A 69 1.04 3.40 -2.56
CA ASN A 69 1.40 3.63 -3.96
C ASN A 69 2.85 4.11 -4.01
N LEU A 70 3.72 3.32 -4.63
CA LEU A 70 5.14 3.61 -4.76
C LEU A 70 5.48 3.89 -6.22
N PRO A 71 5.86 5.14 -6.57
CA PRO A 71 6.41 5.41 -7.88
C PRO A 71 7.77 4.70 -8.00
N PHE A 72 8.02 4.08 -9.16
CA PHE A 72 9.30 3.46 -9.46
C PHE A 72 9.85 3.94 -10.80
N ARG A 73 11.17 3.92 -10.91
CA ARG A 73 11.89 4.19 -12.16
C ARG A 73 12.89 3.07 -12.37
N LEU A 74 12.63 2.24 -13.36
CA LEU A 74 13.55 1.21 -13.85
C LEU A 74 13.98 1.59 -15.26
N SER A 75 15.26 1.37 -15.57
CA SER A 75 15.81 1.55 -16.90
C SER A 75 15.77 0.24 -17.69
N GLY A 76 15.44 0.31 -18.98
CA GLY A 76 15.42 -0.85 -19.87
C GLY A 76 14.23 -1.77 -19.65
N GLU A 77 14.39 -3.05 -20.03
CA GLU A 77 13.36 -4.06 -19.82
C GLU A 77 13.17 -4.36 -18.33
N TRP A 78 11.90 -4.45 -17.92
CA TRP A 78 11.53 -4.76 -16.55
C TRP A 78 10.35 -5.73 -16.51
N GLN A 79 10.22 -6.39 -15.37
CA GLN A 79 9.26 -7.44 -15.10
C GLN A 79 8.42 -7.05 -13.87
N PHE A 80 7.16 -7.45 -13.86
CA PHE A 80 6.28 -7.40 -12.70
C PHE A 80 6.01 -8.80 -12.19
N TRP A 81 6.28 -9.07 -10.92
CA TRP A 81 5.87 -10.28 -10.23
C TRP A 81 4.77 -9.94 -9.21
N ASN A 82 3.61 -10.60 -9.30
CA ASN A 82 2.45 -10.30 -8.46
C ASN A 82 2.35 -11.20 -7.21
N GLY A 83 3.44 -11.85 -6.81
CA GLY A 83 3.43 -12.87 -5.76
C GLY A 83 3.05 -14.27 -6.25
N PHE A 84 2.78 -14.46 -7.53
CA PHE A 84 2.50 -15.75 -8.15
C PHE A 84 3.14 -15.88 -9.55
N ASP A 85 2.70 -15.07 -10.52
CA ASP A 85 3.23 -15.06 -11.89
C ASP A 85 4.05 -13.80 -12.18
N THR A 86 4.87 -13.88 -13.22
CA THR A 86 5.68 -12.77 -13.73
C THR A 86 5.17 -12.34 -15.09
N LYS A 87 5.07 -11.03 -15.32
CA LYS A 87 4.65 -10.43 -16.59
C LYS A 87 5.65 -9.36 -17.06
N PRO A 88 6.03 -9.35 -18.35
CA PRO A 88 6.93 -8.33 -18.89
C PRO A 88 6.21 -6.99 -19.01
N ALA A 89 6.77 -5.98 -18.35
CA ALA A 89 6.39 -4.57 -18.40
C ALA A 89 4.89 -4.27 -18.69
N PRO A 90 3.93 -4.81 -17.90
CA PRO A 90 2.52 -4.59 -18.18
C PRO A 90 2.15 -3.11 -17.96
N LYS A 91 1.32 -2.54 -18.85
CA LYS A 91 0.74 -1.20 -18.64
C LYS A 91 -0.05 -1.14 -17.34
N GLU A 92 -0.79 -2.22 -17.07
CA GLU A 92 -1.52 -2.43 -15.83
C GLU A 92 -1.64 -3.92 -15.55
N ALA A 93 -1.47 -4.31 -14.29
CA ALA A 93 -1.77 -5.66 -13.83
C ALA A 93 -2.09 -5.62 -12.34
N SER A 94 -3.02 -6.46 -11.89
CA SER A 94 -3.26 -6.65 -10.46
C SER A 94 -3.70 -8.07 -10.14
N ARG A 95 -3.51 -8.47 -8.90
CA ARG A 95 -4.01 -9.74 -8.35
C ARG A 95 -4.51 -9.50 -6.94
N SER A 96 -5.71 -10.01 -6.64
CA SER A 96 -6.32 -9.94 -5.31
C SER A 96 -6.70 -11.30 -4.71
N ASP A 97 -6.46 -12.39 -5.44
CA ASP A 97 -6.70 -13.75 -4.93
C ASP A 97 -5.58 -14.15 -3.98
N LEU A 98 -5.96 -14.49 -2.74
CA LEU A 98 -5.04 -14.93 -1.70
C LEU A 98 -4.48 -16.34 -1.94
N LYS A 99 -5.17 -17.18 -2.73
CA LYS A 99 -4.74 -18.56 -2.94
C LYS A 99 -3.40 -18.60 -3.69
N GLY A 100 -2.40 -19.18 -3.02
CA GLY A 100 -1.05 -19.33 -3.56
C GLY A 100 -0.31 -18.02 -3.79
N MET A 101 -0.81 -16.90 -3.24
CA MET A 101 -0.16 -15.60 -3.38
C MET A 101 0.87 -15.39 -2.27
N PHE A 102 2.13 -15.18 -2.65
CA PHE A 102 3.12 -14.68 -1.72
C PHE A 102 2.76 -13.23 -1.34
N PRO A 103 2.85 -12.81 -0.06
CA PRO A 103 2.46 -11.47 0.38
C PRO A 103 3.51 -10.40 0.02
N LEU A 104 3.97 -10.44 -1.23
CA LEU A 104 4.95 -9.55 -1.83
C LEU A 104 4.60 -9.41 -3.31
N SER A 105 4.81 -8.22 -3.86
CA SER A 105 4.85 -7.98 -5.30
C SER A 105 6.09 -7.17 -5.62
N ALA A 106 6.64 -7.35 -6.81
CA ALA A 106 7.87 -6.70 -7.18
C ALA A 106 7.86 -6.21 -8.63
N VAL A 107 8.52 -5.09 -8.87
CA VAL A 107 8.98 -4.66 -10.18
C VAL A 107 10.50 -4.77 -10.20
N TYR A 108 11.08 -5.38 -11.22
CA TYR A 108 12.53 -5.58 -11.27
C TYR A 108 13.04 -5.57 -12.71
N GLY A 109 14.23 -5.01 -12.90
CA GLY A 109 15.03 -5.18 -14.11
C GLY A 109 16.24 -6.06 -13.83
N ASN A 110 17.27 -5.94 -14.67
CA ASN A 110 18.45 -6.81 -14.57
C ASN A 110 19.37 -6.51 -13.36
N LYS A 111 19.30 -5.30 -12.79
CA LYS A 111 20.22 -4.85 -11.74
C LYS A 111 19.54 -4.35 -10.48
N THR A 112 18.31 -3.86 -10.60
CA THR A 112 17.59 -3.21 -9.51
C THR A 112 16.14 -3.62 -9.55
N GLY A 113 15.49 -3.56 -8.39
CA GLY A 113 14.07 -3.81 -8.27
C GLY A 113 13.51 -3.12 -7.03
N LEU A 114 12.19 -3.03 -7.00
CA LEU A 114 11.41 -2.58 -5.87
C LEU A 114 10.41 -3.68 -5.56
N ALA A 115 10.47 -4.21 -4.34
CA ALA A 115 9.47 -5.12 -3.81
C ALA A 115 8.66 -4.40 -2.73
N VAL A 116 7.37 -4.65 -2.71
CA VAL A 116 6.44 -4.17 -1.69
C VAL A 116 5.62 -5.35 -1.20
N GLY A 117 5.43 -5.45 0.10
CA GLY A 117 4.67 -6.52 0.71
C GLY A 117 4.11 -6.08 2.04
N ILE A 118 3.44 -7.01 2.69
CA ILE A 118 2.98 -6.88 4.07
C ILE A 118 3.69 -7.91 4.92
N ASP A 119 3.83 -7.61 6.22
CA ASP A 119 4.38 -8.57 7.16
C ASP A 119 3.60 -9.90 7.08
N ALA A 120 4.34 -11.00 6.97
CA ALA A 120 3.75 -12.33 6.80
C ALA A 120 2.81 -12.69 7.96
N TYR A 121 3.05 -12.19 9.16
CA TYR A 121 2.27 -12.45 10.36
C TYR A 121 1.05 -11.54 10.53
N GLN A 122 0.88 -10.52 9.69
CA GLN A 122 -0.27 -9.63 9.80
C GLN A 122 -1.56 -10.33 9.37
N ILE A 123 -2.52 -10.50 10.28
CA ILE A 123 -3.83 -11.11 9.96
C ILE A 123 -4.52 -10.24 8.91
N ARG A 124 -4.98 -10.88 7.82
CA ARG A 124 -5.56 -10.19 6.66
C ARG A 124 -6.54 -11.08 5.92
N SER A 125 -7.68 -10.51 5.54
CA SER A 125 -8.71 -11.16 4.71
C SER A 125 -8.67 -10.70 3.25
N TYR A 126 -7.84 -9.70 2.94
CA TYR A 126 -7.71 -9.15 1.60
C TYR A 126 -6.32 -8.57 1.38
N LEU A 127 -5.81 -8.82 0.18
CA LEU A 127 -4.54 -8.31 -0.29
C LEU A 127 -4.62 -8.11 -1.79
N ARG A 128 -4.16 -6.97 -2.30
CA ARG A 128 -4.05 -6.72 -3.73
C ARG A 128 -2.70 -6.11 -4.06
N GLY A 129 -1.89 -6.83 -4.81
CA GLY A 129 -0.69 -6.29 -5.44
C GLY A 129 -1.02 -5.87 -6.86
N GLY A 130 -0.49 -4.73 -7.31
CA GLY A 130 -0.72 -4.27 -8.67
C GLY A 130 0.30 -3.27 -9.16
N VAL A 131 0.33 -3.08 -10.46
CA VAL A 131 1.13 -2.07 -11.15
C VAL A 131 0.23 -1.34 -12.12
N ARG A 132 0.38 -0.01 -12.20
CA ARG A 132 -0.28 0.82 -13.21
C ARG A 132 0.68 1.92 -13.65
N GLY A 133 1.09 1.88 -14.91
CA GLY A 133 2.20 2.69 -15.42
C GLY A 133 3.46 2.46 -14.56
N ASN A 134 3.97 3.53 -13.96
CA ASN A 134 5.17 3.51 -13.12
C ASN A 134 4.87 3.53 -11.62
N THR A 135 3.69 3.06 -11.23
CA THR A 135 3.29 2.96 -9.81
C THR A 135 3.08 1.50 -9.44
N LEU A 136 3.84 1.04 -8.45
CA LEU A 136 3.62 -0.24 -7.77
C LEU A 136 2.70 0.01 -6.58
N SER A 137 1.58 -0.69 -6.54
CA SER A 137 0.53 -0.53 -5.54
C SER A 137 0.38 -1.79 -4.70
N TYR A 138 0.12 -1.59 -3.41
CA TYR A 138 -0.19 -2.65 -2.48
C TYR A 138 -1.35 -2.23 -1.60
N THR A 139 -2.46 -2.96 -1.66
CA THR A 139 -3.70 -2.67 -0.91
C THR A 139 -4.00 -3.79 0.07
N THR A 140 -4.44 -3.43 1.27
CA THR A 140 -5.09 -4.35 2.21
C THR A 140 -6.43 -3.77 2.68
N ARG A 141 -7.31 -4.61 3.23
CA ARG A 141 -8.56 -4.19 3.88
C ARG A 141 -8.47 -4.44 5.37
N ILE A 142 -8.90 -3.44 6.14
CA ILE A 142 -9.07 -3.49 7.60
C ILE A 142 -10.49 -3.06 7.96
#